data_AF-A0AAW6I3H1-F1
#
_entry.id   AF-A0AAW6I3H1-F1
#
_cell.length_a   1.000
_cell.length_b   1.000
_cell.length_c   1.000
_cell.angle_alpha   90.00
_cell.angle_beta   90.00
_cell.angle_gamma   90.00
#
_symmetry.space_group_name_H-M   'P 1'
#
loop_
_entity.id
_entity.type
_entity.pdbx_description
1 polymer ?
#
loop_
_entity_poly.entity_id
_entity_poly.type
_entity_poly.pdbx_seq_one_letter_code
_entity_poly.pdbx_strand_id
1 'polypeptide(L)'
;MKKTLLACCALALTLGAQAQWKPVGDKIKTPWAEQVNPANVLPEYPRPQLERGDWQNLNGEWEYAIKPAGDVEPATFDGKILVPFAVESSLSGVQKEVGENNELWYKRTFSVPSAWKNKDIVLNFGAVDWKADVFVNDILIGSHKGGFTPFSFNITPYLTGKSNQKLVVRVWDPSDKGYQPRGKQTSRPEGIWYTPVTGIWQTVWLEPVAAAHVTSVKSIPNIDNNTLSVTVGTSCDCNSGIVTVKLLDKGQVVASAKGVQGEELRLSVQNPTLWSPSNPYLYDMTVSLSKDGKVLDEVKSYTAFRKISSKRDAAGIMRMQLNNQDLFQFGPLDQGWWPDGLYTAPTDEALLFDIKKTKDWGFNMIRKHVKVEPARWYYHCDKEGILVWQDMPSGDHGSYIWDHHVYNGGKDNERTPESKANYYREWKEIMDLCVSNPSVVVWVPFNEAWGQFETEKAAEWTKTYDPSRLVNPASGGNHRPCGDILDLHNYPAPDMFLFDPKRVNVLGEYGGIGLPVENHLWWNKRNWGYVQFKNSDEVTAEYVKYANILKDYVKRGFSAAVYTQTTDVEGEVNGLMTYDRKVIKINEAAVKNANQSVINELK
;
A
#
# COMPACT_ATOMS: atom_id res chain seq x y z
N MET A 1 52.26 -31.91 53.06
CA MET A 1 52.42 -31.22 51.76
C MET A 1 51.49 -31.84 50.73
N LYS A 2 50.84 -30.96 49.96
CA LYS A 2 49.74 -31.16 49.01
C LYS A 2 49.91 -32.33 48.02
N LYS A 3 48.83 -33.08 47.79
CA LYS A 3 48.54 -33.72 46.50
C LYS A 3 47.10 -33.37 46.12
N THR A 4 46.96 -32.50 45.13
CA THR A 4 45.69 -32.09 44.54
C THR A 4 45.47 -32.93 43.29
N LEU A 5 44.41 -33.75 43.27
CA LEU A 5 43.90 -34.36 42.04
C LEU A 5 43.15 -33.28 41.23
N LEU A 6 43.56 -33.11 39.97
CA LEU A 6 42.74 -32.44 38.97
C LEU A 6 41.61 -33.40 38.54
N ALA A 7 40.36 -32.97 38.71
CA ALA A 7 39.22 -33.56 38.03
C ALA A 7 38.83 -32.65 36.86
N CYS A 8 38.90 -33.19 35.65
CA CYS A 8 38.40 -32.56 34.43
C CYS A 8 36.86 -32.57 34.43
N CYS A 9 36.23 -31.38 34.44
CA CYS A 9 34.84 -31.23 34.02
C CYS A 9 34.83 -30.66 32.60
N ALA A 10 34.50 -31.51 31.63
CA ALA A 10 34.19 -31.10 30.27
C ALA A 10 32.83 -30.38 30.26
N LEU A 11 32.82 -29.08 29.97
CA LEU A 11 31.60 -28.39 29.51
C LEU A 11 31.45 -28.65 28.02
N ALA A 12 30.51 -29.51 27.65
CA ALA A 12 30.01 -29.57 26.28
C ALA A 12 29.13 -28.35 26.01
N LEU A 13 29.68 -27.34 25.33
CA LEU A 13 28.90 -26.29 24.70
C LEU A 13 28.22 -26.88 23.46
N THR A 14 26.95 -27.24 23.57
CA THR A 14 26.10 -27.49 22.41
C THR A 14 25.81 -26.16 21.73
N LEU A 15 26.70 -25.72 20.83
CA LEU A 15 26.35 -24.77 19.78
C LEU A 15 25.41 -25.49 18.82
N GLY A 16 24.10 -25.38 19.09
CA GLY A 16 23.11 -25.72 18.08
C GLY A 16 23.35 -24.82 16.87
N ALA A 17 23.72 -25.41 15.75
CA ALA A 17 23.73 -24.73 14.47
C ALA A 17 22.28 -24.38 14.09
N GLN A 18 21.76 -23.28 14.64
CA GLN A 18 20.64 -22.61 14.01
C GLN A 18 21.19 -22.05 12.70
N ALA A 19 20.66 -22.53 11.57
CA ALA A 19 20.98 -21.95 10.28
C ALA A 19 20.63 -20.47 10.36
N GLN A 20 21.64 -19.60 10.36
CA GLN A 20 21.47 -18.17 10.30
C GLN A 20 20.68 -17.87 9.02
N TRP A 21 19.52 -17.22 9.16
CA TRP A 21 18.73 -16.78 8.01
C TRP A 21 19.63 -16.08 6.98
N LYS A 22 19.35 -16.30 5.70
CA LYS A 22 19.93 -15.54 4.60
C LYS A 22 18.94 -15.45 3.44
N PRO A 23 19.01 -14.40 2.62
CA PRO A 23 18.28 -14.36 1.35
C PRO A 23 18.68 -15.54 0.45
N VAL A 24 17.71 -16.13 -0.25
CA VAL A 24 17.92 -17.28 -1.15
C VAL A 24 17.76 -16.93 -2.63
N GLY A 25 18.20 -17.79 -3.53
CA GLY A 25 18.13 -17.57 -4.97
C GLY A 25 19.21 -16.64 -5.55
N ASP A 26 19.35 -16.72 -6.86
CA ASP A 26 20.40 -16.07 -7.66
C ASP A 26 19.96 -14.75 -8.31
N LYS A 27 18.69 -14.36 -8.11
CA LYS A 27 18.14 -13.11 -8.64
C LYS A 27 18.80 -11.88 -8.00
N ILE A 28 18.78 -10.78 -8.76
CA ILE A 28 19.20 -9.45 -8.34
C ILE A 28 18.50 -9.04 -7.05
N LYS A 29 19.15 -8.19 -6.25
CA LYS A 29 18.67 -7.73 -4.94
C LYS A 29 19.02 -6.26 -4.77
N THR A 30 18.17 -5.55 -4.05
CA THR A 30 18.41 -4.15 -3.74
C THR A 30 19.54 -3.98 -2.72
N PRO A 31 20.14 -2.79 -2.60
CA PRO A 31 21.12 -2.49 -1.55
C PRO A 31 20.58 -2.65 -0.11
N TRP A 32 19.26 -2.61 0.09
CA TRP A 32 18.65 -2.73 1.41
C TRP A 32 18.47 -4.17 1.87
N ALA A 33 18.54 -5.16 0.97
CA ALA A 33 18.48 -6.58 1.34
C ALA A 33 19.57 -6.97 2.35
N GLU A 34 20.75 -6.37 2.24
CA GLU A 34 21.89 -6.60 3.15
C GLU A 34 21.71 -5.93 4.52
N GLN A 35 20.76 -5.00 4.64
CA GLN A 35 20.48 -4.25 5.88
C GLN A 35 19.39 -4.91 6.73
N VAL A 36 18.71 -5.93 6.19
CA VAL A 36 17.67 -6.67 6.90
C VAL A 36 18.28 -7.36 8.12
N ASN A 37 17.77 -7.02 9.30
CA ASN A 37 18.12 -7.68 10.55
C ASN A 37 17.01 -8.68 10.94
N PRO A 38 17.24 -9.99 10.87
CA PRO A 38 16.22 -11.01 11.19
C PRO A 38 15.65 -10.92 12.60
N ALA A 39 16.38 -10.33 13.55
CA ALA A 39 15.94 -10.14 14.92
C ALA A 39 15.02 -8.91 15.10
N ASN A 40 14.99 -7.99 14.12
CA ASN A 40 14.25 -6.73 14.21
C ASN A 40 13.87 -6.20 12.81
N VAL A 41 13.14 -7.00 12.04
CA VAL A 41 12.71 -6.67 10.67
C VAL A 41 11.60 -5.64 10.69
N LEU A 42 11.76 -4.56 9.93
CA LEU A 42 10.80 -3.44 9.84
C LEU A 42 10.38 -2.95 11.24
N PRO A 43 11.30 -2.33 12.00
CA PRO A 43 11.10 -1.98 13.41
C PRO A 43 10.19 -0.77 13.64
N GLU A 44 9.76 -0.10 12.58
CA GLU A 44 8.89 1.07 12.65
C GLU A 44 7.48 0.66 13.08
N TYR A 45 6.82 1.52 13.87
CA TYR A 45 5.44 1.27 14.27
C TYR A 45 4.51 1.27 13.03
N PRO A 46 3.69 0.21 12.80
CA PRO A 46 3.03 0.03 11.50
C PRO A 46 1.87 0.98 11.18
N ARG A 47 1.31 1.72 12.15
CA ARG A 47 0.09 2.53 11.96
C ARG A 47 0.27 4.02 12.28
N PRO A 48 0.89 4.83 11.39
CA PRO A 48 1.12 6.25 11.65
C PRO A 48 -0.13 7.09 11.95
N GLN A 49 -1.31 6.64 11.51
CA GLN A 49 -2.60 7.28 11.75
C GLN A 49 -3.25 6.91 13.11
N LEU A 50 -2.70 5.92 13.82
CA LEU A 50 -3.20 5.40 15.09
C LEU A 50 -2.02 4.93 15.96
N GLU A 51 -1.13 5.87 16.30
CA GLU A 51 0.12 5.60 17.01
C GLU A 51 -0.10 5.36 18.50
N ARG A 52 0.51 4.27 18.97
CA ARG A 52 0.55 3.82 20.36
C ARG A 52 2.01 3.69 20.79
N GLY A 53 2.32 4.10 22.03
CA GLY A 53 3.69 4.04 22.54
C GLY A 53 4.14 2.62 22.89
N ASP A 54 3.25 1.83 23.49
CA ASP A 54 3.53 0.44 23.85
C ASP A 54 3.06 -0.50 22.74
N TRP A 55 3.97 -1.33 22.25
CA TRP A 55 3.70 -2.39 21.28
C TRP A 55 4.86 -3.38 21.24
N GLN A 56 4.67 -4.51 20.58
CA GLN A 56 5.73 -5.51 20.37
C GLN A 56 5.69 -6.02 18.95
N ASN A 57 6.80 -5.86 18.23
CA ASN A 57 6.97 -6.41 16.90
C ASN A 57 7.06 -7.95 16.96
N LEU A 58 6.28 -8.63 16.11
CA LEU A 58 6.30 -10.08 15.93
C LEU A 58 6.84 -10.48 14.55
N ASN A 59 7.57 -9.61 13.86
CA ASN A 59 8.39 -9.97 12.70
C ASN A 59 9.65 -10.75 13.11
N GLY A 60 10.31 -11.37 12.13
CA GLY A 60 11.50 -12.21 12.31
C GLY A 60 11.26 -13.66 11.90
N GLU A 61 12.10 -14.59 12.37
CA GLU A 61 11.99 -16.00 11.97
C GLU A 61 10.80 -16.72 12.63
N TRP A 62 9.95 -17.33 11.81
CA TRP A 62 8.86 -18.24 12.20
C TRP A 62 9.16 -19.63 11.65
N GLU A 63 8.60 -20.67 12.24
CA GLU A 63 8.55 -21.98 11.58
C GLU A 63 7.51 -21.94 10.45
N TYR A 64 7.79 -22.61 9.33
CA TYR A 64 6.81 -22.74 8.24
C TYR A 64 6.67 -24.16 7.74
N ALA A 65 5.52 -24.48 7.15
CA ALA A 65 5.30 -25.69 6.40
C ALA A 65 4.30 -25.46 5.26
N ILE A 66 4.48 -26.14 4.13
CA ILE A 66 3.51 -26.19 3.05
C ILE A 66 2.87 -27.59 3.08
N LYS A 67 1.54 -27.64 3.18
CA LYS A 67 0.77 -28.90 3.29
C LYS A 67 -0.45 -28.85 2.37
N PRO A 68 -0.98 -30.01 1.94
CA PRO A 68 -2.26 -30.05 1.23
C PRO A 68 -3.34 -29.26 1.95
N ALA A 69 -4.14 -28.52 1.18
CA ALA A 69 -5.20 -27.69 1.74
C ALA A 69 -6.25 -28.54 2.48
N GLY A 70 -6.64 -28.10 3.67
CA GLY A 70 -7.60 -28.81 4.51
C GLY A 70 -6.98 -29.80 5.51
N ASP A 71 -5.65 -29.98 5.48
CA ASP A 71 -4.94 -30.74 6.52
C ASP A 71 -5.02 -30.05 7.90
N VAL A 72 -4.68 -30.79 8.94
CA VAL A 72 -4.53 -30.27 10.32
C VAL A 72 -3.15 -29.64 10.51
N GLU A 73 -2.95 -28.93 11.64
CA GLU A 73 -1.64 -28.36 11.97
C GLU A 73 -0.54 -29.44 11.91
N PRO A 74 0.56 -29.18 11.18
CA PRO A 74 1.60 -30.17 11.01
C PRO A 74 2.39 -30.40 12.30
N ALA A 75 2.62 -31.67 12.64
CA ALA A 75 3.45 -32.05 13.79
C ALA A 75 4.93 -31.66 13.62
N THR A 76 5.40 -31.57 12.37
CA THR A 76 6.77 -31.16 12.01
C THR A 76 6.70 -30.09 10.94
N PHE A 77 7.46 -29.01 11.12
CA PHE A 77 7.54 -27.89 10.18
C PHE A 77 8.73 -28.07 9.24
N ASP A 78 8.62 -27.55 8.01
CA ASP A 78 9.58 -27.78 6.93
C ASP A 78 10.85 -26.94 7.10
N GLY A 79 10.78 -25.81 7.82
CA GLY A 79 11.93 -24.96 8.08
C GLY A 79 11.59 -23.65 8.78
N LYS A 80 12.43 -22.63 8.58
CA LYS A 80 12.21 -21.25 9.04
C LYS A 80 11.91 -20.33 7.86
N ILE A 81 11.05 -19.34 8.10
CA ILE A 81 10.70 -18.26 7.18
C ILE A 81 10.85 -16.92 7.88
N LEU A 82 11.37 -15.91 7.19
CA LEU A 82 11.46 -14.55 7.72
C LEU A 82 10.18 -13.76 7.43
N VAL A 83 9.39 -13.53 8.47
CA VAL A 83 8.19 -12.68 8.42
C VAL A 83 8.60 -11.21 8.53
N PRO A 84 8.06 -10.30 7.69
CA PRO A 84 6.87 -10.49 6.87
C PRO A 84 7.18 -10.60 5.38
N PHE A 85 8.19 -11.36 4.97
CA PHE A 85 8.45 -11.56 3.56
C PHE A 85 7.65 -12.76 3.03
N ALA A 86 6.95 -12.57 1.91
CA ALA A 86 6.16 -13.61 1.24
C ALA A 86 7.00 -14.86 0.94
N VAL A 87 6.42 -16.05 1.02
CA VAL A 87 7.18 -17.32 0.91
C VAL A 87 7.89 -17.49 -0.44
N GLU A 88 7.38 -16.88 -1.50
CA GLU A 88 7.97 -16.85 -2.84
C GLU A 88 9.16 -15.88 -2.96
N SER A 89 9.33 -14.96 -2.01
CA SER A 89 10.39 -13.95 -2.05
C SER A 89 11.75 -14.51 -1.63
N SER A 90 12.83 -13.85 -2.08
CA SER A 90 14.20 -14.19 -1.67
C SER A 90 14.43 -13.93 -0.18
N LEU A 91 13.93 -12.80 0.34
CA LEU A 91 14.11 -12.38 1.74
C LEU A 91 13.35 -13.24 2.74
N SER A 92 12.34 -14.01 2.30
CA SER A 92 11.72 -15.02 3.17
C SER A 92 12.72 -16.10 3.63
N GLY A 93 13.81 -16.32 2.88
CA GLY A 93 14.72 -17.45 3.06
C GLY A 93 14.17 -18.77 2.51
N VAL A 94 12.99 -18.76 1.88
CA VAL A 94 12.30 -19.96 1.39
C VAL A 94 12.26 -20.02 -0.13
N GLN A 95 11.67 -19.01 -0.78
CA GLN A 95 11.49 -18.89 -2.23
C GLN A 95 10.83 -20.13 -2.86
N LYS A 96 9.61 -20.46 -2.41
CA LYS A 96 8.81 -21.58 -2.94
C LYS A 96 7.38 -21.12 -3.23
N GLU A 97 6.82 -21.65 -4.32
CA GLU A 97 5.40 -21.49 -4.65
C GLU A 97 4.52 -22.39 -3.77
N VAL A 98 3.37 -21.89 -3.35
CA VAL A 98 2.37 -22.63 -2.56
C VAL A 98 1.34 -23.30 -3.47
N GLY A 99 0.68 -22.50 -4.31
CA GLY A 99 -0.36 -22.95 -5.24
C GLY A 99 -1.70 -23.31 -4.58
N GLU A 100 -2.76 -23.37 -5.40
CA GLU A 100 -4.16 -23.48 -4.94
C GLU A 100 -4.51 -24.74 -4.12
N ASN A 101 -3.72 -25.81 -4.27
CA ASN A 101 -3.97 -27.10 -3.61
C ASN A 101 -3.27 -27.23 -2.26
N ASN A 102 -2.55 -26.21 -1.81
CA ASN A 102 -1.80 -26.23 -0.56
C ASN A 102 -2.15 -25.04 0.35
N GLU A 103 -1.84 -25.18 1.63
CA GLU A 103 -1.89 -24.15 2.64
C GLU A 103 -0.48 -23.94 3.22
N LEU A 104 -0.14 -22.68 3.45
CA LEU A 104 1.07 -22.26 4.14
C LEU A 104 0.78 -22.11 5.63
N TRP A 105 1.46 -22.90 6.45
CA TRP A 105 1.38 -22.86 7.90
C TRP A 105 2.57 -22.11 8.46
N TYR A 106 2.31 -21.19 9.37
CA TYR A 106 3.30 -20.48 10.16
C TYR A 106 3.15 -20.84 11.63
N LYS A 107 4.25 -20.95 12.37
CA LYS A 107 4.24 -21.10 13.83
C LYS A 107 5.33 -20.27 14.48
N ARG A 108 4.97 -19.56 15.55
CA ARG A 108 5.89 -18.81 16.39
C ARG A 108 5.46 -18.89 17.86
N THR A 109 6.44 -18.77 18.75
CA THR A 109 6.19 -18.47 20.16
C THR A 109 6.41 -16.99 20.46
N PHE A 110 5.63 -16.44 21.38
CA PHE A 110 5.79 -15.08 21.86
C PHE A 110 5.52 -15.00 23.36
N SER A 111 5.98 -13.94 24.00
CA SER A 111 5.70 -13.65 25.41
C SER A 111 5.03 -12.30 25.52
N VAL A 112 4.00 -12.19 26.36
CA VAL A 112 3.36 -10.91 26.67
C VAL A 112 4.17 -10.22 27.78
N PRO A 113 4.67 -8.99 27.57
CA PRO A 113 5.37 -8.23 28.60
C PRO A 113 4.56 -8.11 29.90
N SER A 114 5.21 -8.34 31.05
CA SER A 114 4.55 -8.26 32.37
C SER A 114 3.99 -6.87 32.69
N ALA A 115 4.56 -5.82 32.09
CA ALA A 115 4.08 -4.44 32.16
C ALA A 115 2.66 -4.28 31.59
N TRP A 116 2.20 -5.20 30.74
CA TRP A 116 0.88 -5.16 30.11
C TRP A 116 -0.20 -5.89 30.92
N LYS A 117 0.09 -6.22 32.19
CA LYS A 117 -0.88 -6.84 33.08
C LYS A 117 -2.15 -5.98 33.19
N ASN A 118 -3.32 -6.64 33.15
CA ASN A 118 -4.65 -6.02 33.17
C ASN A 118 -4.98 -5.14 31.94
N LYS A 119 -4.26 -5.34 30.82
CA LYS A 119 -4.61 -4.79 29.51
C LYS A 119 -5.17 -5.91 28.63
N ASP A 120 -5.98 -5.51 27.66
CA ASP A 120 -6.30 -6.39 26.56
C ASP A 120 -5.11 -6.42 25.60
N ILE A 121 -4.74 -7.61 25.13
CA ILE A 121 -3.69 -7.82 24.15
C ILE A 121 -4.33 -8.02 22.79
N VAL A 122 -4.07 -7.08 21.89
CA VAL A 122 -4.55 -7.14 20.50
C VAL A 122 -3.41 -7.64 19.62
N LEU A 123 -3.65 -8.73 18.90
CA LEU A 123 -2.79 -9.22 17.83
C LEU A 123 -3.23 -8.57 16.51
N ASN A 124 -2.29 -7.96 15.81
CA ASN A 124 -2.52 -7.23 14.58
C ASN A 124 -1.70 -7.82 13.43
N PHE A 125 -2.29 -7.85 12.24
CA PHE A 125 -1.65 -8.17 10.98
C PHE A 125 -1.82 -7.01 10.02
N GLY A 126 -0.72 -6.57 9.38
CA GLY A 126 -0.79 -5.49 8.39
C GLY A 126 -1.49 -5.93 7.11
N ALA A 127 -1.19 -7.15 6.64
CA ALA A 127 -1.83 -7.83 5.53
C ALA A 127 -1.33 -9.29 5.46
N VAL A 128 -2.20 -10.21 5.04
CA VAL A 128 -1.88 -11.61 4.79
C VAL A 128 -2.58 -12.04 3.50
N ASP A 129 -1.84 -12.48 2.49
CA ASP A 129 -2.37 -12.84 1.18
C ASP A 129 -2.74 -14.34 1.11
N TRP A 130 -4.02 -14.76 1.06
CA TRP A 130 -5.22 -13.89 1.14
C TRP A 130 -6.26 -14.36 2.17
N LYS A 131 -6.41 -15.67 2.40
CA LYS A 131 -7.27 -16.20 3.47
C LYS A 131 -6.42 -16.71 4.62
N ALA A 132 -6.55 -16.08 5.79
CA ALA A 132 -5.80 -16.43 6.99
C ALA A 132 -6.72 -16.99 8.08
N ASP A 133 -6.37 -18.13 8.66
CA ASP A 133 -6.95 -18.66 9.90
C ASP A 133 -5.90 -18.53 11.03
N VAL A 134 -6.27 -17.93 12.16
CA VAL A 134 -5.34 -17.61 13.24
C VAL A 134 -5.66 -18.41 14.49
N PHE A 135 -4.64 -19.05 15.06
CA PHE A 135 -4.74 -19.88 16.25
C PHE A 135 -3.82 -19.36 17.35
N VAL A 136 -4.34 -19.24 18.57
CA VAL A 136 -3.56 -18.91 19.76
C VAL A 136 -3.72 -20.04 20.76
N ASN A 137 -2.61 -20.63 21.18
CA ASN A 137 -2.58 -21.77 22.09
C ASN A 137 -3.56 -22.89 21.68
N ASP A 138 -3.48 -23.29 20.41
CA ASP A 138 -4.27 -24.37 19.80
C ASP A 138 -5.77 -24.08 19.64
N ILE A 139 -6.21 -22.84 19.89
CA ILE A 139 -7.59 -22.39 19.71
C ILE A 139 -7.67 -21.52 18.47
N LEU A 140 -8.55 -21.86 17.51
CA LEU A 140 -8.91 -20.99 16.39
C LEU A 140 -9.64 -19.75 16.92
N ILE A 141 -9.02 -18.58 16.81
CA ILE A 141 -9.58 -17.32 17.31
C ILE A 141 -10.35 -16.53 16.24
N GLY A 142 -10.11 -16.83 14.96
CA GLY A 142 -10.83 -16.21 13.86
C GLY A 142 -10.13 -16.37 12.50
N SER A 143 -10.77 -15.82 11.48
CA SER A 143 -10.29 -15.86 10.09
C SER A 143 -10.43 -14.49 9.42
N HIS A 144 -9.57 -14.21 8.43
CA HIS A 144 -9.63 -13.05 7.56
C HIS A 144 -9.60 -13.47 6.09
N LYS A 145 -10.28 -12.71 5.22
CA LYS A 145 -10.22 -12.84 3.76
C LYS A 145 -9.99 -11.46 3.14
N GLY A 146 -8.82 -11.27 2.56
CA GLY A 146 -8.38 -10.07 1.86
C GLY A 146 -6.88 -9.92 1.93
N GLY A 147 -6.23 -9.66 0.79
CA GLY A 147 -4.77 -9.70 0.67
C GLY A 147 -4.07 -8.38 1.01
N PHE A 148 -4.80 -7.28 1.15
CA PHE A 148 -4.22 -5.93 1.09
C PHE A 148 -4.55 -5.01 2.27
N THR A 149 -5.33 -5.51 3.24
CA THR A 149 -5.90 -4.72 4.33
C THR A 149 -5.58 -5.33 5.70
N PRO A 150 -5.45 -4.49 6.75
CA PRO A 150 -5.11 -4.97 8.08
C PRO A 150 -6.31 -5.56 8.81
N PHE A 151 -6.03 -6.49 9.73
CA PHE A 151 -7.03 -7.07 10.64
C PHE A 151 -6.42 -7.40 12.00
N SER A 152 -7.28 -7.55 13.01
CA SER A 152 -6.85 -7.69 14.40
C SER A 152 -7.77 -8.59 15.22
N PHE A 153 -7.23 -9.19 16.28
CA PHE A 153 -7.98 -9.99 17.26
C PHE A 153 -7.58 -9.62 18.69
N ASN A 154 -8.56 -9.50 19.60
CA ASN A 154 -8.26 -9.50 21.04
C ASN A 154 -7.94 -10.93 21.47
N ILE A 155 -6.67 -11.18 21.81
CA ILE A 155 -6.17 -12.53 22.14
C ILE A 155 -6.16 -12.83 23.63
N THR A 156 -6.45 -11.85 24.48
CA THR A 156 -6.39 -11.95 25.95
C THR A 156 -7.11 -13.17 26.52
N PRO A 157 -8.35 -13.50 26.09
CA PRO A 157 -9.07 -14.66 26.61
C PRO A 157 -8.42 -16.02 26.29
N TYR A 158 -7.52 -16.06 25.31
CA TYR A 158 -6.87 -17.27 24.82
C TYR A 158 -5.42 -17.41 25.31
N LEU A 159 -4.92 -16.44 26.08
CA LEU A 159 -3.61 -16.51 26.70
C LEU A 159 -3.62 -17.49 27.88
N THR A 160 -2.54 -18.27 28.02
CA THR A 160 -2.35 -19.14 29.17
C THR A 160 -1.51 -18.43 30.25
N GLY A 161 -1.53 -18.94 31.49
CA GLY A 161 -0.66 -18.45 32.56
C GLY A 161 0.84 -18.74 32.36
N LYS A 162 1.25 -19.31 31.22
CA LYS A 162 2.65 -19.59 30.87
C LYS A 162 3.33 -18.31 30.35
N SER A 163 4.65 -18.25 30.44
CA SER A 163 5.43 -17.13 29.89
C SER A 163 5.39 -17.08 28.37
N ASN A 164 5.42 -18.25 27.71
CA ASN A 164 5.38 -18.39 26.26
C ASN A 164 3.99 -18.83 25.80
N GLN A 165 3.53 -18.18 24.75
CA GLN A 165 2.27 -18.41 24.05
C GLN A 165 2.59 -18.92 22.66
N LYS A 166 1.74 -19.79 22.12
CA LYS A 166 1.85 -20.33 20.76
C LYS A 166 0.94 -19.54 19.81
N LEU A 167 1.49 -19.08 18.70
CA LEU A 167 0.77 -18.49 17.57
C LEU A 167 0.96 -19.38 16.35
N VAL A 168 -0.14 -19.79 15.73
CA VAL A 168 -0.16 -20.47 14.44
C VAL A 168 -1.05 -19.71 13.47
N VAL A 169 -0.60 -19.57 12.23
CA VAL A 169 -1.37 -18.93 11.15
C VAL A 169 -1.38 -19.88 9.97
N ARG A 170 -2.56 -20.21 9.47
CA ARG A 170 -2.74 -21.00 8.25
C ARG A 170 -3.23 -20.08 7.14
N VAL A 171 -2.56 -20.10 6.00
CA VAL A 171 -2.86 -19.23 4.87
C VAL A 171 -3.14 -20.05 3.62
N TRP A 172 -4.23 -19.74 2.94
CA TRP A 172 -4.57 -20.27 1.63
C TRP A 172 -4.64 -19.13 0.62
N ASP A 173 -4.00 -19.31 -0.54
CA ASP A 173 -4.13 -18.45 -1.71
C ASP A 173 -4.16 -19.27 -3.00
N PRO A 174 -5.23 -19.16 -3.82
CA PRO A 174 -5.27 -19.77 -5.14
C PRO A 174 -4.55 -18.95 -6.21
N SER A 175 -3.90 -17.84 -5.84
CA SER A 175 -3.14 -16.95 -6.71
C SER A 175 -3.96 -16.51 -7.93
N ASP A 176 -3.75 -17.09 -9.11
CA ASP A 176 -4.48 -16.71 -10.32
C ASP A 176 -5.72 -17.55 -10.64
N LYS A 177 -6.10 -18.50 -9.77
CA LYS A 177 -7.19 -19.47 -9.99
C LYS A 177 -8.49 -19.16 -9.26
N GLY A 178 -8.52 -18.13 -8.42
CA GLY A 178 -9.71 -17.66 -7.71
C GLY A 178 -10.23 -16.30 -8.20
N TYR A 179 -11.28 -15.83 -7.53
CA TYR A 179 -11.90 -14.52 -7.79
C TYR A 179 -11.24 -13.36 -7.04
N GLN A 180 -10.33 -13.66 -6.11
CA GLN A 180 -9.76 -12.67 -5.21
C GLN A 180 -8.99 -11.59 -5.98
N PRO A 181 -8.97 -10.36 -5.45
CA PRO A 181 -8.02 -9.36 -5.89
C PRO A 181 -6.59 -9.90 -5.78
N ARG A 182 -5.84 -9.88 -6.88
CA ARG A 182 -4.46 -10.35 -6.96
C ARG A 182 -3.50 -9.35 -7.62
N GLY A 183 -4.03 -8.25 -8.15
CA GLY A 183 -3.26 -7.33 -8.98
C GLY A 183 -2.61 -8.06 -10.14
N LYS A 184 -1.27 -8.03 -10.20
CA LYS A 184 -0.46 -8.64 -11.27
C LYS A 184 0.15 -10.01 -10.94
N GLN A 185 -0.25 -10.66 -9.85
CA GLN A 185 0.23 -11.99 -9.49
C GLN A 185 -0.24 -13.07 -10.47
N THR A 186 0.64 -14.01 -10.83
CA THR A 186 0.31 -15.18 -11.67
C THR A 186 1.20 -16.39 -11.39
N SER A 187 0.65 -17.61 -11.48
CA SER A 187 1.43 -18.86 -11.40
C SER A 187 2.43 -19.04 -12.55
N ARG A 188 2.34 -18.23 -13.61
CA ARG A 188 3.29 -18.25 -14.75
C ARG A 188 3.76 -16.84 -15.10
N PRO A 189 4.73 -16.28 -14.36
CA PRO A 189 5.22 -14.92 -14.59
C PRO A 189 5.78 -14.74 -15.99
N GLU A 190 5.24 -13.77 -16.73
CA GLU A 190 5.64 -13.42 -18.10
C GLU A 190 5.11 -12.02 -18.47
N GLY A 191 5.93 -11.25 -19.19
CA GLY A 191 5.58 -9.90 -19.63
C GLY A 191 5.27 -8.98 -18.44
N ILE A 192 4.02 -8.52 -18.37
CA ILE A 192 3.51 -7.61 -17.34
C ILE A 192 2.95 -8.31 -16.08
N TRP A 193 3.03 -9.64 -16.02
CA TRP A 193 2.54 -10.44 -14.89
C TRP A 193 3.70 -11.05 -14.11
N TYR A 194 3.61 -11.03 -12.78
CA TYR A 194 4.75 -11.24 -11.88
C TYR A 194 4.55 -12.44 -10.95
N THR A 195 5.62 -12.77 -10.22
CA THR A 195 5.69 -13.87 -9.23
C THR A 195 4.51 -13.80 -8.24
N PRO A 196 3.85 -14.92 -7.87
CA PRO A 196 2.84 -14.93 -6.81
C PRO A 196 3.37 -14.46 -5.45
N VAL A 197 2.47 -14.00 -4.58
CA VAL A 197 2.75 -13.62 -3.19
C VAL A 197 1.73 -14.33 -2.30
N THR A 198 2.21 -15.27 -1.49
CA THR A 198 1.39 -15.97 -0.51
C THR A 198 1.88 -15.68 0.90
N GLY A 199 0.92 -15.51 1.83
CA GLY A 199 1.21 -15.47 3.25
C GLY A 199 1.36 -14.06 3.83
N ILE A 200 2.05 -13.97 4.95
CA ILE A 200 2.21 -12.73 5.71
C ILE A 200 3.21 -11.84 4.98
N TRP A 201 2.74 -10.74 4.39
CA TRP A 201 3.58 -9.80 3.63
C TRP A 201 3.68 -8.38 4.25
N GLN A 202 2.99 -8.13 5.38
CA GLN A 202 3.21 -6.94 6.19
C GLN A 202 3.39 -7.29 7.68
N THR A 203 3.87 -6.33 8.46
CA THR A 203 4.23 -6.51 9.87
C THR A 203 3.12 -7.18 10.70
N VAL A 204 3.53 -8.07 11.61
CA VAL A 204 2.68 -8.65 12.66
C VAL A 204 3.11 -8.06 13.99
N TRP A 205 2.19 -7.63 14.85
CA TRP A 205 2.55 -7.03 16.13
C TRP A 205 1.47 -7.20 17.20
N LEU A 206 1.87 -7.02 18.46
CA LEU A 206 0.98 -6.95 19.62
C LEU A 206 0.86 -5.53 20.14
N GLU A 207 -0.31 -5.21 20.69
CA GLU A 207 -0.56 -3.97 21.41
C GLU A 207 -1.32 -4.22 22.70
N PRO A 208 -0.88 -3.63 23.83
CA PRO A 208 -1.69 -3.53 25.02
C PRO A 208 -2.68 -2.37 24.87
N VAL A 209 -3.97 -2.66 25.02
CA VAL A 209 -5.03 -1.65 24.99
C VAL A 209 -5.86 -1.71 26.27
N ALA A 210 -6.50 -0.60 26.61
CA ALA A 210 -7.53 -0.62 27.65
C ALA A 210 -8.77 -1.38 27.15
N ALA A 211 -9.60 -1.88 28.06
CA ALA A 211 -10.84 -2.59 27.69
C ALA A 211 -11.76 -1.75 26.78
N ALA A 212 -11.87 -0.45 27.10
CA ALA A 212 -12.41 0.56 26.19
C ALA A 212 -11.25 1.35 25.59
N HIS A 213 -11.07 1.27 24.27
CA HIS A 213 -9.96 1.91 23.57
C HIS A 213 -10.38 2.42 22.19
N VAL A 214 -9.60 3.36 21.64
CA VAL A 214 -9.79 3.90 20.30
C VAL A 214 -9.40 2.86 19.25
N THR A 215 -10.30 2.61 18.29
CA THR A 215 -10.10 1.62 17.22
C THR A 215 -9.87 2.25 15.86
N SER A 216 -10.38 3.47 15.63
CA SER A 216 -10.17 4.18 14.38
C SER A 216 -10.27 5.70 14.55
N VAL A 217 -9.56 6.42 13.67
CA VAL A 217 -9.64 7.88 13.54
C VAL A 217 -9.78 8.23 12.07
N LYS A 218 -10.95 8.75 11.69
CA LYS A 218 -11.23 9.23 10.33
C LYS A 218 -11.21 10.75 10.33
N SER A 219 -10.33 11.36 9.53
CA SER A 219 -10.23 12.83 9.43
C SER A 219 -10.48 13.31 8.00
N ILE A 220 -11.41 14.25 7.81
CA ILE A 220 -11.75 14.84 6.52
C ILE A 220 -11.68 16.37 6.61
N PRO A 221 -10.75 17.03 5.88
CA PRO A 221 -10.64 18.49 5.87
C PRO A 221 -11.71 19.14 4.98
N ASN A 222 -12.17 20.32 5.37
CA ASN A 222 -12.97 21.23 4.56
C ASN A 222 -12.33 22.62 4.61
N ILE A 223 -11.54 22.93 3.59
CA ILE A 223 -10.78 24.19 3.52
C ILE A 223 -11.68 25.39 3.22
N ASP A 224 -12.84 25.20 2.59
CA ASP A 224 -13.74 26.31 2.25
C ASP A 224 -14.39 26.89 3.51
N ASN A 225 -14.54 26.07 4.55
CA ASN A 225 -15.07 26.45 5.85
C ASN A 225 -14.00 26.54 6.95
N ASN A 226 -12.74 26.25 6.64
CA ASN A 226 -11.64 26.15 7.60
C ASN A 226 -11.91 25.17 8.77
N THR A 227 -12.55 24.05 8.46
CA THR A 227 -12.91 23.02 9.46
C THR A 227 -12.30 21.66 9.13
N LEU A 228 -12.07 20.86 10.17
CA LEU A 228 -11.73 19.45 10.07
C LEU A 228 -12.84 18.64 10.75
N SER A 229 -13.42 17.69 10.02
CA SER A 229 -14.34 16.69 10.58
C SER A 229 -13.54 15.47 11.03
N VAL A 230 -13.69 15.07 12.28
CA VAL A 230 -13.05 13.87 12.85
C VAL A 230 -14.10 12.95 13.43
N THR A 231 -14.11 11.70 12.98
CA THR A 231 -14.94 10.62 13.54
C THR A 231 -14.03 9.60 14.19
N VAL A 232 -14.37 9.18 15.42
CA VAL A 232 -13.55 8.27 16.22
C VAL A 232 -14.34 7.02 16.57
N GLY A 233 -13.82 5.85 16.18
CA GLY A 233 -14.34 4.55 16.58
C GLY A 233 -13.73 4.08 17.90
N THR A 234 -14.49 3.35 18.71
CA THR A 234 -13.97 2.69 19.91
C THR A 234 -14.39 1.23 20.00
N SER A 235 -13.75 0.45 20.87
CA SER A 235 -13.91 -1.01 20.97
C SER A 235 -15.24 -1.48 21.52
N CYS A 236 -16.01 -0.62 22.18
CA CYS A 236 -17.32 -0.94 22.72
C CYS A 236 -18.19 0.31 22.77
N ASP A 237 -19.52 0.13 22.81
CA ASP A 237 -20.45 1.23 23.03
C ASP A 237 -20.31 1.79 24.45
N CYS A 238 -19.35 2.68 24.61
CA CYS A 238 -19.13 3.41 25.84
C CYS A 238 -20.11 4.57 25.87
N ASN A 239 -21.39 4.31 26.21
CA ASN A 239 -22.46 5.32 26.26
C ASN A 239 -22.18 6.50 27.22
N SER A 240 -21.14 6.39 28.06
CA SER A 240 -20.64 7.45 28.97
C SER A 240 -19.20 7.88 28.65
N GLY A 241 -18.61 7.35 27.58
CA GLY A 241 -17.27 7.68 27.12
C GLY A 241 -17.28 9.00 26.34
N ILE A 242 -16.35 9.88 26.67
CA ILE A 242 -16.12 11.14 25.97
C ILE A 242 -14.82 11.00 25.19
N VAL A 243 -14.93 11.14 23.86
CA VAL A 243 -13.80 11.32 22.97
C VAL A 243 -13.41 12.80 22.97
N THR A 244 -12.11 13.08 23.13
CA THR A 244 -11.53 14.41 22.94
C THR A 244 -10.51 14.34 21.83
N VAL A 245 -10.64 15.21 20.83
CA VAL A 245 -9.67 15.40 19.75
C VAL A 245 -9.00 16.75 19.96
N LYS A 246 -7.66 16.76 19.86
CA LYS A 246 -6.85 17.97 19.85
C LYS A 246 -6.00 17.99 18.60
N LEU A 247 -6.03 19.10 17.88
CA LEU A 247 -5.15 19.38 16.76
C LEU A 247 -4.01 20.28 17.23
N LEU A 248 -2.79 19.93 16.88
CA LEU A 248 -1.58 20.63 17.30
C LEU A 248 -0.80 21.13 16.08
N ASP A 249 -0.32 22.36 16.20
CA ASP A 249 0.62 22.97 15.28
C ASP A 249 1.93 23.23 16.02
N LYS A 250 3.01 22.53 15.62
CA LYS A 250 4.33 22.63 16.27
C LYS A 250 4.25 22.49 17.79
N GLY A 251 3.43 21.55 18.26
CA GLY A 251 3.20 21.26 19.68
C GLY A 251 2.18 22.17 20.40
N GLN A 252 1.62 23.19 19.74
CA GLN A 252 0.59 24.06 20.33
C GLN A 252 -0.80 23.64 19.89
N VAL A 253 -1.75 23.51 20.83
CA VAL A 253 -3.14 23.16 20.50
C VAL A 253 -3.80 24.33 19.76
N VAL A 254 -4.16 24.11 18.49
CA VAL A 254 -4.81 25.12 17.63
C VAL A 254 -6.32 24.90 17.51
N ALA A 255 -6.80 23.69 17.77
CA ALA A 255 -8.22 23.38 17.86
C ALA A 255 -8.47 22.17 18.75
N SER A 256 -9.66 22.08 19.34
CA SER A 256 -10.11 20.89 20.06
C SER A 256 -11.62 20.74 19.97
N ALA A 257 -12.08 19.49 19.95
CA ALA A 257 -13.48 19.14 20.03
C ALA A 257 -13.66 17.95 20.98
N LYS A 258 -14.85 17.86 21.58
CA LYS A 258 -15.28 16.73 22.41
C LYS A 258 -16.64 16.24 21.94
N GLY A 259 -16.86 14.94 22.07
CA GLY A 259 -18.17 14.35 21.85
C GLY A 259 -18.15 12.87 22.18
N VAL A 260 -19.12 12.15 21.64
CA VAL A 260 -19.24 10.70 21.81
C VAL A 260 -18.62 9.99 20.60
N GLN A 261 -18.32 8.70 20.76
CA GLN A 261 -17.81 7.87 19.67
C GLN A 261 -18.77 7.84 18.47
N GLY A 262 -18.22 7.62 17.27
CA GLY A 262 -18.99 7.49 16.02
C GLY A 262 -19.57 8.79 15.46
N GLU A 263 -19.78 9.80 16.30
CA GLU A 263 -20.27 11.11 15.88
C GLU A 263 -19.17 11.97 15.24
N GLU A 264 -19.58 12.86 14.32
CA GLU A 264 -18.67 13.82 13.69
C GLU A 264 -18.30 14.96 14.66
N LEU A 265 -17.01 15.06 15.00
CA LEU A 265 -16.46 16.17 15.76
C LEU A 265 -15.87 17.22 14.81
N ARG A 266 -16.38 18.44 14.85
CA ARG A 266 -15.88 19.54 14.01
C ARG A 266 -14.88 20.40 14.76
N LEU A 267 -13.66 20.48 14.23
CA LEU A 267 -12.60 21.35 14.71
C LEU A 267 -12.45 22.54 13.76
N SER A 268 -12.62 23.76 14.25
CA SER A 268 -12.37 24.98 13.46
C SER A 268 -10.94 25.46 13.68
N VAL A 269 -10.21 25.73 12.61
CA VAL A 269 -8.84 26.24 12.66
C VAL A 269 -8.80 27.59 11.95
N GLN A 270 -8.29 28.64 12.60
CA GLN A 270 -8.15 29.93 11.94
C GLN A 270 -7.01 29.87 10.93
N ASN A 271 -7.28 30.24 9.67
CA ASN A 271 -6.29 30.32 8.58
C ASN A 271 -5.38 29.07 8.51
N PRO A 272 -5.93 27.87 8.28
CA PRO A 272 -5.13 26.65 8.25
C PRO A 272 -4.07 26.71 7.14
N THR A 273 -2.86 26.26 7.45
CA THR A 273 -1.81 26.08 6.45
C THR A 273 -2.16 24.87 5.60
N LEU A 274 -2.31 25.09 4.30
CA LEU A 274 -2.76 24.05 3.38
C LEU A 274 -1.61 23.14 2.95
N TRP A 275 -1.90 21.86 2.86
CA TRP A 275 -1.01 20.84 2.31
C TRP A 275 -1.03 20.85 0.79
N SER A 276 0.14 20.76 0.18
CA SER A 276 0.34 20.58 -1.25
C SER A 276 1.70 19.94 -1.52
N PRO A 277 1.99 19.51 -2.77
CA PRO A 277 3.31 18.98 -3.10
C PRO A 277 4.49 19.92 -2.82
N SER A 278 4.28 21.24 -2.92
CA SER A 278 5.29 22.25 -2.60
C SER A 278 5.31 22.66 -1.13
N ASN A 279 4.28 22.30 -0.36
CA ASN A 279 4.14 22.59 1.06
C ASN A 279 3.47 21.41 1.78
N PRO A 280 4.18 20.31 2.08
CA PRO A 280 3.62 19.12 2.70
C PRO A 280 3.36 19.30 4.20
N TYR A 281 2.52 20.29 4.54
CA TYR A 281 2.24 20.68 5.92
C TYR A 281 1.29 19.70 6.61
N LEU A 282 1.73 19.14 7.73
CA LEU A 282 0.92 18.23 8.55
C LEU A 282 0.72 18.83 9.94
N TYR A 283 -0.48 18.63 10.47
CA TYR A 283 -0.82 18.92 11.85
C TYR A 283 -0.80 17.63 12.65
N ASP A 284 -0.23 17.67 13.85
CA ASP A 284 -0.30 16.54 14.77
C ASP A 284 -1.69 16.48 15.39
N MET A 285 -2.16 15.28 15.72
CA MET A 285 -3.46 15.07 16.35
C MET A 285 -3.32 14.12 17.54
N THR A 286 -3.98 14.46 18.64
CA THR A 286 -4.13 13.57 19.79
C THR A 286 -5.61 13.25 19.98
N VAL A 287 -5.92 11.96 20.14
CA VAL A 287 -7.27 11.48 20.39
C VAL A 287 -7.28 10.69 21.68
N SER A 288 -8.10 11.12 22.63
CA SER A 288 -8.23 10.47 23.94
C SER A 288 -9.66 10.04 24.21
N LEU A 289 -9.85 8.83 24.72
CA LEU A 289 -11.11 8.33 25.27
C LEU A 289 -11.09 8.46 26.78
N SER A 290 -12.11 9.07 27.36
CA SER A 290 -12.23 9.27 28.80
C SER A 290 -13.61 8.87 29.33
N LYS A 291 -13.68 8.47 30.60
CA LYS A 291 -14.93 8.18 31.30
C LYS A 291 -14.83 8.69 32.74
N ASP A 292 -15.88 9.35 33.23
CA ASP A 292 -15.94 9.91 34.59
C ASP A 292 -14.71 10.78 34.94
N GLY A 293 -14.21 11.55 33.96
CA GLY A 293 -13.04 12.42 34.10
C GLY A 293 -11.67 11.72 34.03
N LYS A 294 -11.64 10.38 33.90
CA LYS A 294 -10.41 9.59 33.76
C LYS A 294 -10.14 9.23 32.30
N VAL A 295 -8.94 9.50 31.80
CA VAL A 295 -8.50 9.01 30.48
C VAL A 295 -8.30 7.50 30.54
N LEU A 296 -8.98 6.79 29.64
CA LEU A 296 -8.91 5.34 29.50
C LEU A 296 -7.89 4.92 28.45
N ASP A 297 -7.83 5.66 27.35
CA ASP A 297 -6.95 5.41 26.21
C ASP A 297 -6.58 6.72 25.51
N GLU A 298 -5.40 6.74 24.89
CA GLU A 298 -4.91 7.87 24.10
C GLU A 298 -4.06 7.35 22.93
N VAL A 299 -4.25 7.95 21.75
CA VAL A 299 -3.49 7.66 20.54
C VAL A 299 -3.03 8.96 19.90
N LYS A 300 -1.88 8.89 19.20
CA LYS A 300 -1.41 9.97 18.33
C LYS A 300 -1.78 9.67 16.88
N SER A 301 -1.95 10.72 16.11
CA SER A 301 -2.30 10.68 14.70
C SER A 301 -1.83 11.99 14.05
N TYR A 302 -2.12 12.17 12.76
CA TYR A 302 -1.84 13.42 12.05
C TYR A 302 -2.89 13.65 10.97
N THR A 303 -2.95 14.88 10.47
CA THR A 303 -3.88 15.25 9.39
C THR A 303 -3.34 16.43 8.60
N ALA A 304 -4.06 16.84 7.56
CA ALA A 304 -3.72 17.99 6.76
C ALA A 304 -4.96 18.69 6.21
N PHE A 305 -4.84 19.98 5.93
CA PHE A 305 -5.88 20.75 5.24
C PHE A 305 -5.59 20.79 3.75
N ARG A 306 -6.40 20.08 2.97
CA ARG A 306 -6.37 20.14 1.50
C ARG A 306 -7.72 19.77 0.91
N LYS A 307 -7.98 20.23 -0.31
CA LYS A 307 -9.19 19.88 -1.07
C LYS A 307 -8.81 19.45 -2.48
N ILE A 308 -9.36 18.32 -2.93
CA ILE A 308 -9.35 17.94 -4.34
C ILE A 308 -10.75 18.21 -4.92
N SER A 309 -10.80 18.79 -6.11
CA SER A 309 -12.05 19.06 -6.83
C SER A 309 -11.80 19.12 -8.33
N SER A 310 -12.86 19.30 -9.11
CA SER A 310 -12.77 19.63 -10.53
C SER A 310 -13.61 20.85 -10.87
N LYS A 311 -13.12 21.70 -11.76
CA LYS A 311 -13.82 22.90 -12.22
C LYS A 311 -13.45 23.20 -13.67
N ARG A 312 -14.35 23.88 -14.40
CA ARG A 312 -14.00 24.43 -15.71
C ARG A 312 -13.02 25.60 -15.57
N ASP A 313 -11.95 25.56 -16.35
CA ASP A 313 -11.04 26.70 -16.53
C ASP A 313 -11.67 27.80 -17.40
N ALA A 314 -10.91 28.86 -17.67
CA ALA A 314 -11.37 29.98 -18.51
C ALA A 314 -11.64 29.58 -19.98
N ALA A 315 -11.05 28.49 -20.46
CA ALA A 315 -11.29 27.93 -21.80
C ALA A 315 -12.48 26.95 -21.81
N GLY A 316 -13.14 26.74 -20.67
CA GLY A 316 -14.28 25.83 -20.53
C GLY A 316 -13.88 24.36 -20.36
N ILE A 317 -12.59 24.04 -20.23
CA ILE A 317 -12.09 22.67 -20.07
C ILE A 317 -12.22 22.26 -18.60
N MET A 318 -12.73 21.06 -18.34
CA MET A 318 -12.82 20.53 -16.97
C MET A 318 -11.42 20.13 -16.45
N ARG A 319 -10.91 20.84 -15.44
CA ARG A 319 -9.59 20.64 -14.82
C ARG A 319 -9.70 20.09 -13.42
N MET A 320 -8.71 19.29 -13.02
CA MET A 320 -8.48 18.92 -11.63
C MET A 320 -7.89 20.10 -10.88
N GLN A 321 -8.36 20.28 -9.65
CA GLN A 321 -7.89 21.33 -8.75
C GLN A 321 -7.42 20.76 -7.43
N LEU A 322 -6.29 21.29 -6.95
CA LEU A 322 -5.83 21.14 -5.57
C LEU A 322 -5.97 22.49 -4.87
N ASN A 323 -6.66 22.53 -3.74
CA ASN A 323 -6.88 23.74 -2.95
C ASN A 323 -7.52 24.88 -3.77
N ASN A 324 -8.52 24.53 -4.59
CA ASN A 324 -9.24 25.45 -5.48
C ASN A 324 -8.36 26.09 -6.61
N GLN A 325 -7.18 25.52 -6.89
CA GLN A 325 -6.28 25.94 -7.96
C GLN A 325 -6.04 24.80 -8.93
N ASP A 326 -5.98 25.09 -10.23
CA ASP A 326 -5.66 24.09 -11.26
C ASP A 326 -4.27 23.52 -11.00
N LEU A 327 -4.15 22.20 -11.08
CA LEU A 327 -2.88 21.50 -10.92
C LEU A 327 -2.82 20.33 -11.86
N PHE A 328 -1.86 20.35 -12.78
CA PHE A 328 -1.55 19.18 -13.57
C PHE A 328 -0.86 18.13 -12.67
N GLN A 329 -1.50 16.98 -12.50
CA GLN A 329 -0.95 15.88 -11.70
C GLN A 329 -0.11 14.99 -12.60
N PHE A 330 1.19 14.90 -12.33
CA PHE A 330 2.11 14.14 -13.15
C PHE A 330 2.98 13.24 -12.28
N GLY A 331 2.97 11.96 -12.60
CA GLY A 331 3.59 10.93 -11.79
C GLY A 331 3.97 9.69 -12.58
N PRO A 332 4.76 8.79 -11.98
CA PRO A 332 4.97 7.47 -12.54
C PRO A 332 3.83 6.51 -12.14
N LEU A 333 3.67 5.46 -12.95
CA LEU A 333 2.98 4.24 -12.56
C LEU A 333 3.91 3.46 -11.61
N ASP A 334 3.46 3.22 -10.39
CA ASP A 334 4.24 2.49 -9.38
C ASP A 334 3.62 1.12 -9.10
N GLN A 335 4.29 0.07 -9.58
CA GLN A 335 3.89 -1.32 -9.36
C GLN A 335 4.06 -1.75 -7.89
N GLY A 336 5.00 -1.14 -7.15
CA GLY A 336 5.28 -1.51 -5.76
C GLY A 336 5.95 -2.87 -5.57
N TRP A 337 6.76 -3.33 -6.53
CA TRP A 337 7.48 -4.62 -6.42
C TRP A 337 8.95 -4.44 -6.06
N TRP A 338 9.48 -5.46 -5.37
CA TRP A 338 10.86 -5.55 -4.90
C TRP A 338 11.47 -6.87 -5.37
N PRO A 339 12.68 -6.88 -5.98
CA PRO A 339 13.28 -8.10 -6.51
C PRO A 339 13.65 -9.12 -5.41
N ASP A 340 13.79 -8.66 -4.18
CA ASP A 340 14.20 -9.44 -3.03
C ASP A 340 13.03 -9.76 -2.08
N GLY A 341 12.06 -8.85 -1.93
CA GLY A 341 10.89 -9.00 -1.05
C GLY A 341 9.51 -9.10 -1.71
N LEU A 342 9.42 -9.05 -3.05
CA LEU A 342 8.19 -9.01 -3.84
C LEU A 342 7.27 -7.84 -3.42
N TYR A 343 6.22 -8.09 -2.64
CA TYR A 343 5.37 -7.02 -2.11
C TYR A 343 5.98 -6.23 -0.95
N THR A 344 6.96 -6.80 -0.26
CA THR A 344 7.52 -6.22 0.97
C THR A 344 8.82 -5.51 0.69
N ALA A 345 8.89 -4.21 0.98
CA ALA A 345 10.16 -3.49 0.93
C ALA A 345 11.12 -4.05 2.00
N PRO A 346 12.44 -4.15 1.74
CA PRO A 346 13.39 -4.67 2.72
C PRO A 346 13.49 -3.82 4.00
N THR A 347 13.32 -2.50 3.88
CA THR A 347 13.41 -1.52 4.97
C THR A 347 12.41 -0.37 4.75
N ASP A 348 12.10 0.40 5.81
CA ASP A 348 11.27 1.60 5.70
C ASP A 348 11.96 2.70 4.86
N GLU A 349 13.30 2.77 4.93
CA GLU A 349 14.11 3.66 4.10
C GLU A 349 14.00 3.32 2.61
N ALA A 350 13.83 2.05 2.25
CA ALA A 350 13.62 1.64 0.87
C ALA A 350 12.29 2.18 0.32
N LEU A 351 11.20 2.14 1.11
CA LEU A 351 9.92 2.76 0.74
C LEU A 351 10.10 4.26 0.49
N LEU A 352 10.79 4.95 1.40
CA LEU A 352 11.04 6.38 1.29
C LEU A 352 11.91 6.75 0.09
N PHE A 353 12.86 5.89 -0.30
CA PHE A 353 13.76 6.12 -1.42
C PHE A 353 13.00 6.30 -2.74
N ASP A 354 12.09 5.39 -3.09
CA ASP A 354 11.33 5.46 -4.35
C ASP A 354 10.45 6.72 -4.40
N ILE A 355 9.87 7.12 -3.26
CA ILE A 355 9.05 8.35 -3.12
C ILE A 355 9.92 9.61 -3.32
N LYS A 356 11.08 9.68 -2.66
CA LYS A 356 12.01 10.80 -2.81
C LYS A 356 12.56 10.91 -4.23
N LYS A 357 12.91 9.78 -4.86
CA LYS A 357 13.36 9.77 -6.25
C LYS A 357 12.29 10.28 -7.21
N THR A 358 11.04 9.88 -7.01
CA THR A 358 9.90 10.42 -7.77
C THR A 358 9.83 11.94 -7.66
N LYS A 359 9.95 12.49 -6.45
CA LYS A 359 9.98 13.94 -6.22
C LYS A 359 11.20 14.63 -6.85
N ASP A 360 12.38 14.02 -6.74
CA ASP A 360 13.63 14.56 -7.28
C ASP A 360 13.59 14.67 -8.80
N TRP A 361 12.93 13.73 -9.47
CA TRP A 361 12.64 13.75 -10.91
C TRP A 361 11.52 14.73 -11.31
N GLY A 362 11.05 15.56 -10.38
CA GLY A 362 10.12 16.65 -10.66
C GLY A 362 8.66 16.23 -10.81
N PHE A 363 8.30 15.00 -10.49
CA PHE A 363 6.91 14.57 -10.38
C PHE A 363 6.26 15.11 -9.10
N ASN A 364 4.93 15.17 -9.10
CA ASN A 364 4.13 15.59 -7.94
C ASN A 364 3.08 14.56 -7.51
N MET A 365 3.02 13.42 -8.20
CA MET A 365 2.03 12.37 -8.02
C MET A 365 2.66 10.99 -8.19
N ILE A 366 2.08 9.96 -7.58
CA ILE A 366 2.31 8.53 -7.86
C ILE A 366 0.95 7.87 -8.05
N ARG A 367 0.79 7.08 -9.11
CA ARG A 367 -0.35 6.16 -9.23
C ARG A 367 0.08 4.80 -8.73
N LYS A 368 -0.47 4.39 -7.58
CA LYS A 368 -0.21 3.07 -6.99
C LYS A 368 -1.06 2.05 -7.74
N HIS A 369 -0.43 1.33 -8.65
CA HIS A 369 -1.10 0.52 -9.65
C HIS A 369 -1.48 -0.86 -9.10
N VAL A 370 -2.79 -1.14 -9.11
CA VAL A 370 -3.44 -2.41 -8.71
C VAL A 370 -2.83 -3.11 -7.49
N LYS A 371 -2.36 -2.32 -6.51
CA LYS A 371 -1.74 -2.75 -5.25
C LYS A 371 -2.12 -1.75 -4.15
N VAL A 372 -2.07 -2.15 -2.90
CA VAL A 372 -2.15 -1.26 -1.72
C VAL A 372 -0.85 -1.42 -0.96
N GLU A 373 -0.24 -0.34 -0.48
CA GLU A 373 1.02 -0.40 0.27
C GLU A 373 0.78 -0.47 1.79
N PRO A 374 1.80 -0.79 2.61
CA PRO A 374 1.72 -0.59 4.06
C PRO A 374 1.43 0.88 4.40
N ALA A 375 0.75 1.13 5.53
CA ALA A 375 0.41 2.49 5.98
C ALA A 375 1.63 3.44 6.08
N ARG A 376 2.82 2.87 6.32
CA ARG A 376 4.12 3.55 6.30
C ARG A 376 4.41 4.25 4.95
N TRP A 377 4.04 3.65 3.82
CA TRP A 377 4.27 4.25 2.50
C TRP A 377 3.42 5.50 2.29
N TYR A 378 2.14 5.46 2.65
CA TYR A 378 1.27 6.65 2.57
C TYR A 378 1.74 7.76 3.51
N TYR A 379 2.23 7.41 4.70
CA TYR A 379 2.84 8.38 5.62
C TYR A 379 4.04 9.10 5.00
N HIS A 380 4.91 8.37 4.28
CA HIS A 380 6.01 8.97 3.55
C HIS A 380 5.52 9.88 2.42
N CYS A 381 4.50 9.47 1.65
CA CYS A 381 3.88 10.32 0.62
C CYS A 381 3.28 11.60 1.23
N ASP A 382 2.63 11.51 2.40
CA ASP A 382 2.06 12.64 3.13
C ASP A 382 3.14 13.63 3.58
N LYS A 383 4.26 13.11 4.12
CA LYS A 383 5.42 13.90 4.58
C LYS A 383 6.20 14.53 3.44
N GLU A 384 6.35 13.82 2.33
CA GLU A 384 7.11 14.29 1.17
C GLU A 384 6.27 15.14 0.20
N GLY A 385 4.95 15.18 0.35
CA GLY A 385 4.10 15.98 -0.54
C GLY A 385 3.94 15.33 -1.91
N ILE A 386 3.63 14.05 -1.95
CA ILE A 386 3.30 13.33 -3.19
C ILE A 386 1.82 13.03 -3.19
N LEU A 387 1.13 13.43 -4.26
CA LEU A 387 -0.28 13.04 -4.50
C LEU A 387 -0.33 11.55 -4.85
N VAL A 388 -1.37 10.86 -4.39
CA VAL A 388 -1.55 9.43 -4.63
C VAL A 388 -2.88 9.19 -5.30
N TRP A 389 -2.83 8.45 -6.42
CA TRP A 389 -3.98 7.79 -7.00
C TRP A 389 -3.94 6.34 -6.53
N GLN A 390 -4.97 5.92 -5.82
CA GLN A 390 -5.04 4.60 -5.23
C GLN A 390 -5.94 3.70 -6.07
N ASP A 391 -5.34 2.68 -6.68
CA ASP A 391 -6.08 1.66 -7.40
C ASP A 391 -6.60 0.56 -6.48
N MET A 392 -7.75 0.00 -6.84
CA MET A 392 -8.19 -1.30 -6.35
C MET A 392 -7.32 -2.39 -7.01
N PRO A 393 -6.74 -3.34 -6.28
CA PRO A 393 -6.14 -4.51 -6.88
C PRO A 393 -7.14 -5.27 -7.78
N SER A 394 -6.75 -5.54 -9.02
CA SER A 394 -7.59 -6.27 -9.96
C SER A 394 -7.72 -7.75 -9.57
N GLY A 395 -8.84 -8.37 -9.92
CA GLY A 395 -9.11 -9.79 -9.67
C GLY A 395 -10.19 -10.30 -10.61
N ASP A 396 -10.47 -11.60 -10.61
CA ASP A 396 -11.55 -12.21 -11.42
C ASP A 396 -11.53 -11.75 -12.90
N HIS A 397 -10.39 -11.95 -13.56
CA HIS A 397 -10.11 -11.54 -14.95
C HIS A 397 -10.85 -12.44 -15.97
N GLY A 398 -12.18 -12.50 -15.87
CA GLY A 398 -13.06 -13.36 -16.66
C GLY A 398 -13.18 -12.97 -18.16
N SER A 399 -14.39 -13.08 -18.71
CA SER A 399 -14.69 -12.88 -20.13
C SER A 399 -14.82 -11.40 -20.58
N TYR A 400 -13.86 -10.56 -20.20
CA TYR A 400 -13.84 -9.15 -20.61
C TYR A 400 -13.33 -8.98 -22.04
N ILE A 401 -13.79 -7.91 -22.68
CA ILE A 401 -13.23 -7.42 -23.96
C ILE A 401 -12.78 -6.00 -23.70
N TRP A 402 -11.48 -5.75 -23.83
CA TRP A 402 -10.91 -4.42 -23.68
C TRP A 402 -10.94 -3.68 -25.03
N ASP A 403 -11.76 -2.64 -25.12
CA ASP A 403 -11.95 -1.81 -26.32
C ASP A 403 -11.88 -0.32 -25.93
N HIS A 404 -10.68 0.10 -25.55
CA HIS A 404 -10.43 1.41 -24.97
C HIS A 404 -10.48 2.56 -25.98
N HIS A 405 -10.35 2.29 -27.28
CA HIS A 405 -10.46 3.35 -28.29
C HIS A 405 -11.90 3.75 -28.61
N VAL A 406 -12.89 3.00 -28.11
CA VAL A 406 -14.31 3.26 -28.35
C VAL A 406 -14.99 3.67 -27.05
N TYR A 407 -15.52 4.89 -27.00
CA TYR A 407 -16.33 5.32 -25.86
C TYR A 407 -17.60 4.46 -25.76
N ASN A 408 -17.89 3.93 -24.57
CA ASN A 408 -18.93 2.91 -24.37
C ASN A 408 -18.71 1.60 -25.17
N GLY A 409 -17.47 1.34 -25.62
CA GLY A 409 -17.07 0.08 -26.23
C GLY A 409 -16.79 -1.03 -25.22
N GLY A 410 -16.45 -2.21 -25.75
CA GLY A 410 -16.04 -3.36 -24.96
C GLY A 410 -17.14 -3.97 -24.09
N LYS A 411 -16.77 -4.96 -23.26
CA LYS A 411 -17.72 -5.68 -22.38
C LYS A 411 -17.16 -5.81 -20.96
N ASP A 412 -17.97 -5.41 -19.97
CA ASP A 412 -17.74 -5.66 -18.55
C ASP A 412 -17.90 -7.16 -18.21
N ASN A 413 -17.15 -7.66 -17.22
CA ASN A 413 -17.25 -9.03 -16.75
C ASN A 413 -18.59 -9.34 -16.09
N GLU A 414 -19.06 -10.56 -16.31
CA GLU A 414 -20.13 -11.17 -15.54
C GLU A 414 -19.55 -11.92 -14.33
N ARG A 415 -19.40 -11.21 -13.22
CA ARG A 415 -18.90 -11.78 -11.96
C ARG A 415 -20.01 -12.48 -11.15
N THR A 416 -19.63 -13.49 -10.38
CA THR A 416 -20.54 -14.15 -9.42
C THR A 416 -20.93 -13.19 -8.28
N PRO A 417 -22.07 -13.41 -7.60
CA PRO A 417 -22.42 -12.62 -6.42
C PRO A 417 -21.35 -12.64 -5.31
N GLU A 418 -20.67 -13.78 -5.13
CA GLU A 418 -19.57 -13.91 -4.15
C GLU A 418 -18.38 -13.02 -4.52
N SER A 419 -17.95 -13.06 -5.78
CA SER A 419 -16.85 -12.22 -6.29
C SER A 419 -17.15 -10.73 -6.14
N LYS A 420 -18.38 -10.31 -6.48
CA LYS A 420 -18.83 -8.92 -6.30
C LYS A 420 -18.83 -8.50 -4.83
N ALA A 421 -19.37 -9.34 -3.94
CA ALA A 421 -19.39 -9.06 -2.51
C ALA A 421 -17.97 -8.98 -1.93
N ASN A 422 -17.05 -9.83 -2.41
CA ASN A 422 -15.65 -9.78 -2.03
C ASN A 422 -14.99 -8.47 -2.47
N TYR A 423 -15.18 -8.08 -3.73
CA TYR A 423 -14.66 -6.83 -4.27
C TYR A 423 -15.11 -5.62 -3.44
N TYR A 424 -16.41 -5.47 -3.18
CA TYR A 424 -16.90 -4.32 -2.41
C TYR A 424 -16.44 -4.34 -0.96
N ARG A 425 -16.26 -5.51 -0.35
CA ARG A 425 -15.71 -5.62 1.01
C ARG A 425 -14.27 -5.12 1.05
N GLU A 426 -13.40 -5.68 0.22
CA GLU A 426 -11.97 -5.29 0.20
C GLU A 426 -11.81 -3.85 -0.28
N TRP A 427 -12.59 -3.40 -1.26
CA TRP A 427 -12.50 -2.00 -1.71
C TRP A 427 -12.90 -1.01 -0.62
N LYS A 428 -13.96 -1.32 0.15
CA LYS A 428 -14.34 -0.55 1.33
C LYS A 428 -13.21 -0.49 2.36
N GLU A 429 -12.59 -1.62 2.68
CA GLU A 429 -11.50 -1.71 3.65
C GLU A 429 -10.26 -0.91 3.20
N ILE A 430 -9.94 -0.93 1.90
CA ILE A 430 -8.86 -0.12 1.31
C ILE A 430 -9.16 1.37 1.43
N MET A 431 -10.39 1.78 1.10
CA MET A 431 -10.82 3.16 1.26
C MET A 431 -10.76 3.58 2.74
N ASP A 432 -11.20 2.74 3.67
CA ASP A 432 -11.13 3.01 5.12
C ASP A 432 -9.69 3.14 5.63
N LEU A 433 -8.77 2.32 5.13
CA LEU A 433 -7.34 2.43 5.42
C LEU A 433 -6.76 3.76 4.92
N CYS A 434 -7.22 4.23 3.75
CA CYS A 434 -6.57 5.31 3.02
C CYS A 434 -7.25 6.69 3.18
N VAL A 435 -8.50 6.75 3.63
CA VAL A 435 -9.34 7.96 3.66
C VAL A 435 -8.78 9.08 4.55
N SER A 436 -7.96 8.76 5.55
CA SER A 436 -7.31 9.78 6.40
C SER A 436 -5.96 10.26 5.87
N ASN A 437 -5.39 9.62 4.84
CA ASN A 437 -4.11 10.03 4.25
C ASN A 437 -4.31 11.25 3.34
N PRO A 438 -3.69 12.40 3.64
CA PRO A 438 -3.78 13.60 2.81
C PRO A 438 -3.38 13.41 1.35
N SER A 439 -2.35 12.59 1.10
CA SER A 439 -1.79 12.29 -0.21
C SER A 439 -2.80 11.65 -1.15
N VAL A 440 -3.69 10.80 -0.64
CA VAL A 440 -4.67 10.07 -1.46
C VAL A 440 -5.77 11.03 -1.94
N VAL A 441 -5.81 11.26 -3.25
CA VAL A 441 -6.68 12.27 -3.90
C VAL A 441 -7.60 11.69 -4.99
N VAL A 442 -7.32 10.50 -5.50
CA VAL A 442 -8.15 9.82 -6.50
C VAL A 442 -8.34 8.35 -6.13
N TRP A 443 -9.57 7.86 -6.27
CA TRP A 443 -9.92 6.45 -6.20
C TRP A 443 -10.04 5.86 -7.61
N VAL A 444 -9.39 4.73 -7.86
CA VAL A 444 -9.41 4.05 -9.16
C VAL A 444 -9.96 2.63 -8.99
N PRO A 445 -11.29 2.41 -9.16
CA PRO A 445 -11.91 1.11 -8.91
C PRO A 445 -11.52 0.02 -9.93
N PHE A 446 -11.19 0.40 -11.17
CA PHE A 446 -10.83 -0.54 -12.25
C PHE A 446 -9.70 -0.01 -13.14
N ASN A 447 -8.96 -0.95 -13.71
CA ASN A 447 -7.87 -0.71 -14.66
C ASN A 447 -8.00 -1.65 -15.87
N GLU A 448 -7.93 -1.11 -17.09
CA GLU A 448 -7.84 -1.84 -18.38
C GLU A 448 -8.86 -2.98 -18.56
N ALA A 449 -10.08 -2.77 -18.07
CA ALA A 449 -11.15 -3.77 -18.00
C ALA A 449 -10.83 -5.04 -17.19
N TRP A 450 -9.70 -5.09 -16.48
CA TRP A 450 -9.29 -6.23 -15.67
C TRP A 450 -10.25 -6.43 -14.51
N GLY A 451 -11.10 -7.45 -14.66
CA GLY A 451 -12.14 -7.71 -13.68
C GLY A 451 -13.26 -6.66 -13.66
N GLN A 452 -13.23 -5.64 -14.52
CA GLN A 452 -14.23 -4.56 -14.52
C GLN A 452 -15.65 -5.12 -14.62
N PHE A 453 -16.55 -4.68 -13.75
CA PHE A 453 -17.95 -5.14 -13.70
C PHE A 453 -18.86 -4.02 -13.20
N GLU A 454 -20.09 -3.95 -13.72
CA GLU A 454 -21.13 -2.99 -13.30
C GLU A 454 -20.56 -1.58 -13.06
N THR A 455 -19.72 -1.11 -13.98
CA THR A 455 -18.79 0.02 -13.77
C THR A 455 -19.45 1.27 -13.21
N GLU A 456 -20.63 1.62 -13.73
CA GLU A 456 -21.39 2.79 -13.27
C GLU A 456 -21.82 2.65 -11.80
N LYS A 457 -22.22 1.45 -11.36
CA LYS A 457 -22.60 1.19 -9.97
C LYS A 457 -21.39 1.23 -9.05
N ALA A 458 -20.26 0.66 -9.47
CA ALA A 458 -19.03 0.67 -8.68
C ALA A 458 -18.47 2.10 -8.51
N ALA A 459 -18.52 2.90 -9.58
CA ALA A 459 -18.12 4.31 -9.54
C ALA A 459 -19.01 5.14 -8.61
N GLU A 460 -20.34 4.98 -8.72
CA GLU A 460 -21.31 5.68 -7.85
C GLU A 460 -21.17 5.26 -6.39
N TRP A 461 -20.99 3.96 -6.13
CA TRP A 461 -20.75 3.45 -4.79
C TRP A 461 -19.47 4.04 -4.19
N THR A 462 -18.38 4.06 -4.96
CA THR A 462 -17.10 4.64 -4.54
C THR A 462 -17.26 6.11 -4.19
N LYS A 463 -17.94 6.89 -5.05
CA LYS A 463 -18.17 8.33 -4.82
C LYS A 463 -19.05 8.59 -3.61
N THR A 464 -20.08 7.77 -3.41
CA THR A 464 -20.98 7.86 -2.26
C THR A 464 -20.26 7.53 -0.96
N TYR A 465 -19.38 6.53 -0.99
CA TYR A 465 -18.64 6.09 0.19
C TYR A 465 -17.60 7.12 0.65
N ASP A 466 -16.88 7.73 -0.29
CA ASP A 466 -15.97 8.85 -0.02
C ASP A 466 -16.12 9.98 -1.04
N PRO A 467 -16.96 10.98 -0.77
CA PRO A 467 -17.17 12.12 -1.66
C PRO A 467 -16.00 13.12 -1.65
N SER A 468 -15.02 12.95 -0.75
CA SER A 468 -13.90 13.89 -0.58
C SER A 468 -12.77 13.71 -1.60
N ARG A 469 -12.84 12.69 -2.46
CA ARG A 469 -11.92 12.44 -3.58
C ARG A 469 -12.62 12.39 -4.93
N LEU A 470 -11.83 12.50 -5.99
CA LEU A 470 -12.29 12.24 -7.35
C LEU A 470 -12.27 10.72 -7.63
N VAL A 471 -13.16 10.26 -8.50
CA VAL A 471 -13.25 8.86 -8.94
C VAL A 471 -12.84 8.74 -10.40
N ASN A 472 -11.80 7.95 -10.66
CA ASN A 472 -11.44 7.46 -11.99
C ASN A 472 -12.06 6.07 -12.18
N PRO A 473 -13.22 5.95 -12.85
CA PRO A 473 -14.06 4.76 -12.76
C PRO A 473 -13.48 3.53 -13.47
N ALA A 474 -12.81 3.73 -14.60
CA ALA A 474 -12.26 2.67 -15.45
C ALA A 474 -11.03 3.19 -16.18
N SER A 475 -9.88 3.16 -15.49
CA SER A 475 -8.61 3.65 -16.02
C SER A 475 -8.24 2.88 -17.28
N GLY A 476 -7.96 3.58 -18.38
CA GLY A 476 -7.61 2.93 -19.64
C GLY A 476 -8.76 2.19 -20.31
N GLY A 477 -10.00 2.34 -19.83
CA GLY A 477 -11.18 1.67 -20.39
C GLY A 477 -11.49 0.33 -19.73
N ASN A 478 -12.65 -0.28 -19.99
CA ASN A 478 -13.69 0.16 -20.92
C ASN A 478 -14.41 1.42 -20.42
N HIS A 479 -14.56 2.42 -21.28
CA HIS A 479 -15.09 3.71 -20.86
C HIS A 479 -16.61 3.68 -20.70
N ARG A 480 -17.10 4.32 -19.62
CA ARG A 480 -18.52 4.54 -19.31
C ARG A 480 -18.73 6.00 -18.91
N PRO A 481 -19.94 6.57 -19.06
CA PRO A 481 -20.23 7.97 -18.78
C PRO A 481 -20.51 8.20 -17.28
N CYS A 482 -19.61 7.72 -16.41
CA CYS A 482 -19.72 7.81 -14.95
C CYS A 482 -18.42 8.34 -14.33
N GLY A 483 -18.40 8.55 -13.01
CA GLY A 483 -17.22 9.06 -12.30
C GLY A 483 -16.82 10.48 -12.72
N ASP A 484 -15.68 10.93 -12.20
CA ASP A 484 -15.18 12.30 -12.38
C ASP A 484 -14.20 12.42 -13.56
N ILE A 485 -13.59 11.32 -13.98
CA ILE A 485 -12.43 11.28 -14.90
C ILE A 485 -12.70 10.34 -16.09
N LEU A 486 -12.38 10.79 -17.31
CA LEU A 486 -12.08 9.95 -18.47
C LEU A 486 -10.56 9.76 -18.53
N ASP A 487 -10.11 8.52 -18.40
CA ASP A 487 -8.70 8.16 -18.37
C ASP A 487 -8.33 7.30 -19.56
N LEU A 488 -7.42 7.80 -20.39
CA LEU A 488 -6.91 7.10 -21.57
C LEU A 488 -5.56 6.45 -21.28
N HIS A 489 -5.36 5.25 -21.82
CA HIS A 489 -4.05 4.62 -21.89
C HIS A 489 -3.59 4.63 -23.35
N ASN A 490 -2.38 5.10 -23.63
CA ASN A 490 -1.82 5.07 -24.98
C ASN A 490 -0.32 4.85 -24.95
N TYR A 491 0.14 3.81 -25.64
CA TYR A 491 1.55 3.45 -25.67
C TYR A 491 2.10 3.49 -27.11
N PRO A 492 3.36 3.94 -27.31
CA PRO A 492 4.25 4.49 -26.30
C PRO A 492 4.09 6.02 -26.08
N ALA A 493 3.74 6.77 -27.13
CA ALA A 493 3.65 8.22 -27.08
C ALA A 493 2.32 8.71 -26.48
N PRO A 494 2.27 9.91 -25.87
CA PRO A 494 1.01 10.52 -25.46
C PRO A 494 0.04 10.70 -26.62
N ASP A 495 -1.24 10.37 -26.42
CA ASP A 495 -2.31 10.71 -27.36
C ASP A 495 -3.65 10.94 -26.66
N MET A 496 -4.49 11.79 -27.24
CA MET A 496 -5.86 12.09 -26.81
C MET A 496 -6.84 11.66 -27.91
N PHE A 497 -7.03 10.34 -28.03
CA PHE A 497 -7.90 9.76 -29.05
C PHE A 497 -9.39 9.81 -28.67
N LEU A 498 -9.72 10.11 -27.42
CA LEU A 498 -11.07 10.42 -26.94
C LEU A 498 -11.07 11.71 -26.12
N PHE A 499 -12.23 12.36 -26.01
CA PHE A 499 -12.42 13.55 -25.19
C PHE A 499 -13.85 13.60 -24.64
N ASP A 500 -13.98 13.86 -23.34
CA ASP A 500 -15.24 14.06 -22.66
C ASP A 500 -15.35 15.52 -22.17
N PRO A 501 -16.26 16.35 -22.73
CA PRO A 501 -16.39 17.75 -22.32
C PRO A 501 -17.02 17.94 -20.94
N LYS A 502 -17.58 16.88 -20.33
CA LYS A 502 -18.27 16.95 -19.03
C LYS A 502 -17.37 16.53 -17.87
N ARG A 503 -16.39 15.68 -18.12
CA ARG A 503 -15.49 15.10 -17.11
C ARG A 503 -14.05 15.61 -17.30
N VAL A 504 -13.23 15.41 -16.28
CA VAL A 504 -11.78 15.63 -16.40
C VAL A 504 -11.22 14.60 -17.40
N ASN A 505 -10.31 15.02 -18.29
CA ASN A 505 -9.62 14.10 -19.20
C ASN A 505 -8.18 13.93 -18.72
N VAL A 506 -7.67 12.69 -18.71
CA VAL A 506 -6.30 12.37 -18.28
C VAL A 506 -5.69 11.28 -19.16
N LEU A 507 -4.37 11.16 -19.11
CA LEU A 507 -3.60 10.09 -19.74
C LEU A 507 -3.01 9.19 -18.64
N GLY A 508 -3.79 8.24 -18.12
CA GLY A 508 -3.46 7.49 -16.92
C GLY A 508 -2.46 6.37 -17.11
N GLU A 509 -2.05 6.07 -18.35
CA GLU A 509 -0.81 5.34 -18.68
C GLU A 509 -0.28 5.73 -20.08
N TYR A 510 1.02 5.94 -20.18
CA TYR A 510 1.76 6.02 -21.44
C TYR A 510 3.26 5.74 -21.20
N GLY A 511 4.06 5.73 -22.26
CA GLY A 511 5.50 5.56 -22.18
C GLY A 511 5.92 4.13 -22.50
N GLY A 512 6.50 3.42 -21.53
CA GLY A 512 7.00 2.08 -21.80
C GLY A 512 8.32 2.04 -22.57
N ILE A 513 9.14 3.09 -22.40
CA ILE A 513 10.46 3.26 -23.02
C ILE A 513 11.46 2.35 -22.31
N GLY A 514 11.85 1.27 -22.97
CA GLY A 514 12.73 0.23 -22.46
C GLY A 514 14.22 0.53 -22.66
N LEU A 515 15.01 0.24 -21.63
CA LEU A 515 16.47 0.16 -21.72
C LEU A 515 16.96 -1.02 -20.88
N PRO A 516 17.29 -2.17 -21.49
CA PRO A 516 17.87 -3.28 -20.74
C PRO A 516 19.28 -2.90 -20.28
N VAL A 517 19.56 -3.05 -18.98
CA VAL A 517 20.89 -2.81 -18.40
C VAL A 517 21.49 -4.16 -18.01
N GLU A 518 22.62 -4.51 -18.64
CA GLU A 518 23.32 -5.77 -18.38
C GLU A 518 23.66 -5.92 -16.88
N ASN A 519 23.54 -7.14 -16.33
CA ASN A 519 23.71 -7.47 -14.91
C ASN A 519 22.67 -6.90 -13.94
N HIS A 520 21.66 -6.17 -14.43
CA HIS A 520 20.56 -5.62 -13.63
C HIS A 520 19.17 -6.12 -14.09
N LEU A 521 19.13 -7.23 -14.82
CA LEU A 521 17.91 -7.84 -15.34
C LEU A 521 17.40 -8.96 -14.44
N TRP A 522 16.08 -9.06 -14.26
CA TRP A 522 15.45 -10.19 -13.58
C TRP A 522 15.55 -11.49 -14.39
N TRP A 523 15.38 -11.37 -15.71
CA TRP A 523 15.55 -12.45 -16.68
C TRP A 523 16.61 -12.07 -17.71
N ASN A 524 17.67 -12.84 -17.85
CA ASN A 524 18.79 -12.51 -18.75
C ASN A 524 18.40 -12.41 -20.25
N LYS A 525 17.19 -12.85 -20.67
CA LYS A 525 16.78 -12.93 -22.09
C LYS A 525 15.28 -12.69 -22.38
N ARG A 526 14.44 -12.41 -21.37
CA ARG A 526 12.97 -12.27 -21.53
C ARG A 526 12.50 -10.83 -21.23
N ASN A 527 13.24 -9.86 -21.74
CA ASN A 527 12.99 -8.46 -21.43
C ASN A 527 11.84 -7.91 -22.30
N TRP A 528 10.97 -7.13 -21.69
CA TRP A 528 9.81 -6.52 -22.33
C TRP A 528 9.80 -5.00 -22.12
N GLY A 529 9.46 -4.28 -23.18
CA GLY A 529 9.24 -2.84 -23.21
C GLY A 529 8.61 -2.47 -24.55
N TYR A 530 7.80 -1.40 -24.59
CA TYR A 530 7.08 -1.00 -25.81
C TYR A 530 8.03 -0.46 -26.89
N VAL A 531 9.15 0.15 -26.47
CA VAL A 531 10.27 0.55 -27.33
C VAL A 531 11.56 0.17 -26.61
N GLN A 532 12.65 -0.14 -27.32
CA GLN A 532 13.93 -0.49 -26.69
C GLN A 532 15.07 0.39 -27.22
N PHE A 533 15.86 0.95 -26.31
CA PHE A 533 17.00 1.82 -26.58
C PHE A 533 18.31 1.22 -26.09
N LYS A 534 19.43 1.77 -26.57
CA LYS A 534 20.76 1.20 -26.31
C LYS A 534 21.52 1.89 -25.18
N ASN A 535 21.15 3.12 -24.84
CA ASN A 535 21.87 3.92 -23.87
C ASN A 535 20.96 4.98 -23.21
N SER A 536 21.48 5.61 -22.15
CA SER A 536 20.77 6.61 -21.34
C SER A 536 20.40 7.88 -22.11
N ASP A 537 21.24 8.32 -23.06
CA ASP A 537 20.98 9.54 -23.84
C ASP A 537 19.78 9.35 -24.78
N GLU A 538 19.68 8.19 -25.42
CA GLU A 538 18.55 7.84 -26.29
C GLU A 538 17.22 7.76 -25.52
N VAL A 539 17.19 7.07 -24.37
CA VAL A 539 16.00 6.99 -23.50
C VAL A 539 15.60 8.36 -23.01
N THR A 540 16.57 9.16 -22.55
CA THR A 540 16.33 10.52 -22.07
C THR A 540 15.74 11.38 -23.18
N ALA A 541 16.28 11.31 -24.40
CA ALA A 541 15.79 12.07 -25.54
C ALA A 541 14.34 11.70 -25.89
N GLU A 542 14.00 10.41 -25.91
CA GLU A 542 12.62 9.96 -26.17
C GLU A 542 11.65 10.36 -25.05
N TYR A 543 12.09 10.27 -23.78
CA TYR A 543 11.31 10.75 -22.64
C TYR A 543 11.00 12.25 -22.76
N VAL A 544 12.02 13.07 -23.02
CA VAL A 544 11.86 14.53 -23.18
C VAL A 544 10.97 14.87 -24.37
N LYS A 545 11.07 14.12 -25.46
CA LYS A 545 10.16 14.25 -26.61
C LYS A 545 8.71 13.97 -26.20
N TYR A 546 8.43 12.91 -25.43
CA TYR A 546 7.07 12.62 -24.97
C TYR A 546 6.55 13.68 -24.00
N ALA A 547 7.39 14.19 -23.09
CA ALA A 547 7.01 15.31 -22.23
C ALA A 547 6.63 16.54 -23.06
N ASN A 548 7.37 16.85 -24.13
CA ASN A 548 7.02 17.96 -25.02
C ASN A 548 5.68 17.75 -25.76
N ILE A 549 5.40 16.54 -26.25
CA ILE A 549 4.10 16.20 -26.85
C ILE A 549 2.99 16.37 -25.81
N LEU A 550 3.22 15.90 -24.59
CA LEU A 550 2.24 15.97 -23.50
C LEU A 550 1.84 17.42 -23.18
N LYS A 551 2.78 18.38 -23.21
CA LYS A 551 2.50 19.82 -23.02
C LYS A 551 1.41 20.33 -23.96
N ASP A 552 1.42 19.91 -25.22
CA ASP A 552 0.40 20.30 -26.19
C ASP A 552 -0.96 19.71 -25.82
N TYR A 553 -1.00 18.48 -25.31
CA TYR A 553 -2.24 17.87 -24.83
C TYR A 553 -2.74 18.45 -23.50
N VAL A 554 -1.85 18.98 -22.64
CA VAL A 554 -2.26 19.75 -21.45
C VAL A 554 -3.11 20.94 -21.86
N LYS A 555 -2.66 21.70 -22.87
CA LYS A 555 -3.40 22.84 -23.42
C LYS A 555 -4.74 22.43 -24.04
N ARG A 556 -4.80 21.25 -24.67
CA ARG A 556 -6.01 20.72 -25.33
C ARG A 556 -7.03 20.14 -24.36
N GLY A 557 -6.61 19.63 -23.20
CA GLY A 557 -7.59 19.06 -22.27
C GLY A 557 -7.05 18.22 -21.11
N PHE A 558 -5.86 17.64 -21.22
CA PHE A 558 -5.38 16.75 -20.17
C PHE A 558 -5.11 17.50 -18.86
N SER A 559 -5.56 16.94 -17.75
CA SER A 559 -5.34 17.47 -16.41
C SER A 559 -4.41 16.62 -15.55
N ALA A 560 -4.06 15.42 -16.01
CA ALA A 560 -3.07 14.57 -15.39
C ALA A 560 -2.45 13.64 -16.44
N ALA A 561 -1.27 13.11 -16.11
CA ALA A 561 -0.67 12.02 -16.86
C ALA A 561 0.11 11.07 -15.93
N VAL A 562 0.26 9.82 -16.36
CA VAL A 562 1.03 8.80 -15.63
C VAL A 562 1.99 8.11 -16.58
N TYR A 563 3.30 8.21 -16.29
CA TYR A 563 4.34 7.58 -17.09
C TYR A 563 4.67 6.18 -16.55
N THR A 564 4.65 5.16 -17.40
CA THR A 564 5.08 3.80 -17.04
C THR A 564 6.58 3.65 -17.28
N GLN A 565 7.45 3.51 -16.26
CA GLN A 565 7.19 3.39 -14.81
C GLN A 565 8.41 3.81 -13.95
N THR A 566 8.29 3.82 -12.61
CA THR A 566 9.39 4.22 -11.68
C THR A 566 10.61 3.31 -11.79
N THR A 567 10.40 1.99 -11.68
CA THR A 567 11.47 0.97 -11.69
C THR A 567 11.14 -0.09 -12.72
N ASP A 568 12.16 -0.75 -13.26
CA ASP A 568 11.97 -2.03 -13.97
C ASP A 568 11.31 -3.01 -13.00
N VAL A 569 10.45 -3.91 -13.50
CA VAL A 569 9.77 -4.92 -12.67
C VAL A 569 9.74 -6.23 -13.40
N GLU A 570 10.48 -7.20 -12.85
CA GLU A 570 10.68 -8.51 -13.44
C GLU A 570 11.03 -8.45 -14.95
N GLY A 571 10.09 -8.83 -15.82
CA GLY A 571 10.27 -8.79 -17.27
C GLY A 571 10.23 -7.39 -17.87
N GLU A 572 9.62 -6.42 -17.21
CA GLU A 572 9.44 -5.07 -17.72
C GLU A 572 10.71 -4.23 -17.48
N VAL A 573 11.37 -3.81 -18.57
CA VAL A 573 12.63 -3.04 -18.55
C VAL A 573 12.45 -1.57 -18.95
N ASN A 574 11.26 -1.03 -18.72
CA ASN A 574 10.79 0.31 -19.07
C ASN A 574 10.75 1.30 -17.88
N GLY A 575 11.36 0.95 -16.76
CA GLY A 575 11.51 1.83 -15.61
C GLY A 575 12.59 2.91 -15.80
N LEU A 576 12.43 4.02 -15.07
CA LEU A 576 13.44 5.09 -14.99
C LEU A 576 14.70 4.68 -14.21
N MET A 577 14.60 3.62 -13.39
CA MET A 577 15.72 2.95 -12.75
C MET A 577 15.57 1.43 -12.80
N THR A 578 16.67 0.70 -12.60
CA THR A 578 16.66 -0.76 -12.59
C THR A 578 15.85 -1.33 -11.42
N TYR A 579 15.41 -2.59 -11.53
CA TYR A 579 14.54 -3.22 -10.53
C TYR A 579 15.23 -3.35 -9.16
N ASP A 580 16.55 -3.50 -9.15
CA ASP A 580 17.38 -3.51 -7.95
C ASP A 580 17.73 -2.12 -7.41
N ARG A 581 17.23 -1.04 -8.04
CA ARG A 581 17.49 0.37 -7.68
C ARG A 581 18.97 0.76 -7.71
N LYS A 582 19.85 0.00 -8.40
CA LYS A 582 21.29 0.30 -8.45
C LYS A 582 21.70 1.24 -9.59
N VAL A 583 20.92 1.31 -10.66
CA VAL A 583 21.25 2.12 -11.83
C VAL A 583 20.08 3.01 -12.21
N ILE A 584 20.33 4.32 -12.30
CA ILE A 584 19.41 5.30 -12.88
C ILE A 584 19.63 5.31 -14.39
N LYS A 585 18.55 5.11 -15.16
CA LYS A 585 18.60 4.84 -16.62
C LYS A 585 18.45 6.08 -17.49
N ILE A 586 18.27 7.23 -16.86
CA ILE A 586 17.95 8.52 -17.47
C ILE A 586 18.88 9.61 -16.97
N ASN A 587 18.96 10.73 -17.70
CA ASN A 587 19.50 11.98 -17.16
C ASN A 587 18.47 12.65 -16.24
N GLU A 588 18.71 12.57 -14.93
CA GLU A 588 17.78 13.07 -13.90
C GLU A 588 17.45 14.56 -14.06
N ALA A 589 18.43 15.40 -14.42
CA ALA A 589 18.21 16.84 -14.58
C ALA A 589 17.32 17.16 -15.80
N ALA A 590 17.55 16.48 -16.92
CA ALA A 590 16.74 16.65 -18.13
C ALA A 590 15.29 16.21 -17.89
N VAL A 591 15.09 15.06 -17.24
CA VAL A 591 13.75 14.55 -16.89
C VAL A 591 13.04 15.47 -15.89
N LYS A 592 13.74 15.94 -14.85
CA LYS A 592 13.19 16.91 -13.89
C LYS A 592 12.68 18.17 -14.58
N ASN A 593 13.50 18.75 -15.46
CA ASN A 593 13.14 19.95 -16.20
C ASN A 593 11.94 19.70 -17.12
N ALA A 594 11.90 18.55 -17.81
CA ALA A 594 10.79 18.16 -18.67
C ALA A 594 9.49 18.03 -17.87
N ASN A 595 9.52 17.31 -16.74
CA ASN A 595 8.35 17.09 -15.88
C ASN A 595 7.80 18.37 -15.28
N GLN A 596 8.68 19.22 -14.75
CA GLN A 596 8.28 20.52 -14.25
C GLN A 596 7.71 21.41 -15.35
N SER A 597 8.24 21.33 -16.57
CA SER A 597 7.70 22.08 -17.71
C SER A 597 6.27 21.65 -18.06
N VAL A 598 5.96 20.35 -18.02
CA VAL A 598 4.60 19.83 -18.20
C VAL A 598 3.67 20.33 -17.10
N ILE A 599 4.07 20.19 -15.83
CA ILE A 599 3.25 20.57 -14.68
C ILE A 599 2.91 22.07 -14.71
N ASN A 600 3.87 22.90 -15.12
CA ASN A 600 3.71 24.35 -15.15
C ASN A 600 2.84 24.85 -16.31
N GLU A 601 2.41 24.02 -17.26
CA GLU A 601 1.49 24.45 -18.34
C GLU A 601 0.08 24.80 -17.84
N LEU A 602 -0.30 24.40 -16.61
CA LEU A 602 -1.58 24.77 -15.96
C LEU A 602 -1.44 25.82 -14.85
N LYS A 603 -0.26 26.41 -14.67
CA LYS A 603 -0.04 27.43 -13.62
C LYS A 603 -0.29 28.86 -14.10
#